data_AF-A0A7J7LM40-F1
#
_entry.id   AF-A0A7J7LM40-F1
#
_cell.length_a   1.000
_cell.length_b   1.000
_cell.length_c   1.000
_cell.angle_alpha   90.00
_cell.angle_beta   90.00
_cell.angle_gamma   90.00
#
_symmetry.space_group_name_H-M   'P 1'
#
loop_
_entity.id
_entity.type
_entity.pdbx_description
1 polymer ?
#
loop_
_entity_poly.entity_id
_entity_poly.type
_entity_poly.pdbx_seq_one_letter_code
_entity_poly.pdbx_strand_id
1 'polypeptide(L)'
;MREPEMEIDEHSLIMRETYMYLFLQISRSIGDVYLKKAKFNKEPLLAKFKLPKTFCKPILSANPLILVQKIYPQDQFLIFATYGLWEHLSNQEAVKIVHHYPQH
;
A
#
# COMPACT_ATOMS: atom_id res chain seq x y z
N MET A 1 18.03 -10.71 -22.60
CA MET A 1 17.33 -11.47 -21.55
C MET A 1 15.89 -10.99 -21.61
N ARG A 2 14.93 -11.84 -21.99
CA ARG A 2 13.51 -11.46 -22.12
C ARG A 2 12.90 -11.48 -20.72
N GLU A 3 12.26 -10.40 -20.29
CA GLU A 3 11.45 -10.43 -19.06
C GLU A 3 10.39 -11.54 -19.19
N PRO A 4 10.13 -12.33 -18.14
CA PRO A 4 9.07 -13.31 -18.20
C PRO A 4 7.73 -12.58 -18.29
N GLU A 5 6.91 -12.96 -19.28
CA GLU A 5 5.52 -12.52 -19.35
C GLU A 5 4.84 -12.88 -18.02
N MET A 6 4.49 -11.86 -17.22
CA MET A 6 3.69 -12.08 -16.01
C MET A 6 2.36 -12.68 -16.43
N GLU A 7 2.19 -13.98 -16.17
CA GLU A 7 0.90 -14.66 -16.26
C GLU A 7 -0.12 -13.89 -15.40
N ILE A 8 -1.10 -13.28 -16.06
CA ILE A 8 -2.09 -12.43 -15.39
C ILE A 8 -3.07 -13.34 -14.66
N ASP A 9 -2.78 -13.64 -13.39
CA ASP A 9 -3.67 -14.38 -12.50
C ASP A 9 -5.03 -13.65 -12.34
N GLU A 10 -6.12 -14.41 -12.13
CA GLU A 10 -7.47 -13.86 -11.88
C GLU A 10 -7.46 -12.83 -10.74
N HIS A 11 -6.58 -13.03 -9.75
CA HIS A 11 -6.39 -12.12 -8.63
C HIS A 11 -5.86 -10.74 -9.07
N SER A 12 -4.87 -10.74 -9.97
CA SER A 12 -4.32 -9.54 -10.59
C SER A 12 -5.35 -8.85 -11.49
N LEU A 13 -6.22 -9.63 -12.14
CA LEU A 13 -7.31 -9.11 -12.96
C LEU A 13 -8.41 -8.45 -12.11
N ILE A 14 -8.82 -9.07 -10.99
CA ILE A 14 -9.79 -8.48 -10.04
C ILE A 14 -9.25 -7.17 -9.45
N MET A 15 -7.95 -7.13 -9.11
CA MET A 15 -7.27 -5.90 -8.69
C MET A 15 -7.32 -4.83 -9.78
N ARG A 16 -7.08 -5.18 -11.05
CA ARG A 16 -7.15 -4.24 -12.18
C ARG A 16 -8.56 -3.79 -12.53
N GLU A 17 -9.55 -4.68 -12.57
CA GLU A 17 -10.90 -4.34 -13.02
C GLU A 17 -11.75 -3.68 -11.91
N THR A 18 -11.55 -4.07 -10.65
CA THR A 18 -12.40 -3.59 -9.54
C THR A 18 -11.73 -2.50 -8.69
N TYR A 19 -10.40 -2.50 -8.55
CA TYR A 19 -9.67 -1.56 -7.69
C TYR A 19 -8.91 -0.47 -8.44
N MET A 20 -8.62 -0.64 -9.72
CA MET A 20 -7.99 0.43 -10.51
C MET A 20 -8.94 1.62 -10.73
N TYR A 21 -10.26 1.41 -10.60
CA TYR A 21 -11.25 2.49 -10.52
C TYR A 21 -11.45 3.05 -9.11
N LEU A 22 -10.95 2.37 -8.08
CA LEU A 22 -11.09 2.77 -6.67
C LEU A 22 -9.72 3.02 -6.02
N PHE A 23 -8.96 3.97 -6.58
CA PHE A 23 -8.01 4.85 -5.86
C PHE A 23 -6.91 4.23 -4.97
N LEU A 24 -6.71 2.92 -4.96
CA LEU A 24 -5.79 2.27 -4.03
C LEU A 24 -4.81 1.40 -4.81
N GLN A 25 -3.67 1.99 -5.16
CA GLN A 25 -2.44 1.25 -5.51
C GLN A 25 -1.84 0.52 -4.27
N ILE A 26 -2.69 0.15 -3.31
CA ILE A 26 -2.31 -0.38 -2.01
C ILE A 26 -2.62 -1.88 -2.01
N SER A 27 -1.58 -2.71 -2.00
CA SER A 27 -1.69 -4.17 -1.88
C SER A 27 -1.74 -4.66 -0.42
N ARG A 28 -1.57 -3.74 0.55
CA ARG A 28 -1.46 -4.05 1.97
C ARG A 28 -2.19 -3.01 2.82
N SER A 29 -3.04 -3.45 3.74
CA SER A 29 -3.72 -2.55 4.67
C SER A 29 -3.89 -3.18 6.04
N ILE A 30 -4.12 -2.36 7.06
CA ILE A 30 -4.69 -2.79 8.34
C ILE A 30 -6.19 -2.52 8.26
N GLY A 31 -7.04 -3.45 8.75
CA GLY A 31 -8.49 -3.35 8.56
C GLY A 31 -8.98 -4.10 7.31
N ASP A 32 -9.91 -3.51 6.56
CA ASP A 32 -10.47 -4.02 5.28
C ASP A 32 -10.73 -5.53 5.24
N VAL A 33 -11.27 -6.08 6.33
CA VAL A 33 -11.39 -7.53 6.50
C VAL A 33 -12.24 -8.19 5.42
N TYR A 34 -13.20 -7.44 4.86
CA TYR A 34 -14.04 -7.84 3.74
C TYR A 34 -13.26 -8.10 2.45
N LEU A 35 -12.01 -7.63 2.36
CA LEU A 35 -11.08 -7.87 1.25
C LEU A 35 -10.03 -8.94 1.56
N LYS A 36 -10.02 -9.44 2.79
CA LYS A 36 -9.05 -10.43 3.27
C LYS A 36 -9.68 -11.80 3.43
N LYS A 37 -10.95 -11.83 3.81
CA LYS A 37 -11.70 -13.05 4.13
C LYS A 37 -13.10 -12.94 3.55
N ALA A 38 -13.40 -13.75 2.53
CA ALA A 38 -14.65 -13.71 1.78
C ALA A 38 -15.91 -13.82 2.67
N LYS A 39 -15.82 -14.50 3.82
CA LYS A 39 -16.91 -14.59 4.80
C LYS A 39 -17.39 -13.25 5.35
N PHE A 40 -16.60 -12.19 5.25
CA PHE A 40 -16.99 -10.83 5.65
C PHE A 40 -17.43 -9.95 4.48
N ASN A 41 -17.30 -10.41 3.24
CA ASN A 41 -17.85 -9.74 2.06
C ASN A 41 -19.35 -10.06 1.91
N LYS A 42 -20.13 -9.76 2.96
CA LYS A 42 -21.57 -10.01 3.05
C LYS A 42 -22.19 -9.08 4.09
N GLU A 43 -23.51 -9.10 4.21
CA GLU A 43 -24.23 -8.29 5.19
C GLU A 43 -23.70 -8.53 6.62
N PRO A 44 -23.56 -7.47 7.46
CA PRO A 44 -24.10 -6.11 7.30
C PRO A 44 -23.20 -5.12 6.52
N LEU A 45 -22.22 -5.59 5.74
CA LEU A 45 -21.37 -4.70 4.92
C LEU A 45 -22.20 -3.85 3.97
N LEU A 46 -21.97 -2.52 3.96
CA LEU A 46 -22.66 -1.60 3.05
C LEU A 46 -22.40 -2.00 1.59
N ALA A 47 -23.43 -1.89 0.75
CA ALA A 47 -23.37 -2.32 -0.65
C ALA A 47 -22.17 -1.73 -1.43
N LYS A 48 -21.80 -0.46 -1.14
CA LYS A 48 -20.64 0.20 -1.76
C LYS A 48 -19.27 -0.45 -1.47
N PHE A 49 -19.18 -1.29 -0.44
CA PHE A 49 -17.96 -2.03 -0.08
C PHE A 49 -18.04 -3.52 -0.45
N LYS A 50 -19.20 -4.01 -0.89
CA LYS A 50 -19.35 -5.41 -1.29
C LYS A 50 -18.69 -5.62 -2.65
N LEU A 51 -17.88 -6.68 -2.77
CA LEU A 51 -17.39 -7.10 -4.08
C LEU A 51 -18.41 -7.98 -4.81
N PRO A 52 -18.59 -7.78 -6.13
CA PRO A 52 -19.56 -8.54 -6.92
C PRO A 52 -19.16 -10.00 -7.12
N LYS A 53 -17.85 -10.31 -7.14
CA LYS A 53 -17.33 -11.67 -7.26
C LYS A 53 -16.79 -12.17 -5.92
N THR A 54 -16.98 -13.46 -5.66
CA THR A 54 -16.34 -14.16 -4.55
C THR A 54 -14.85 -14.35 -4.85
N PHE A 55 -14.03 -14.40 -3.81
CA PHE A 55 -12.59 -14.58 -3.94
C PHE A 55 -12.11 -15.70 -3.02
N CYS A 56 -11.24 -16.56 -3.52
CA CYS A 56 -10.68 -17.68 -2.77
C CYS A 56 -9.40 -17.31 -1.99
N LYS A 57 -8.65 -16.31 -2.48
CA LYS A 57 -7.43 -15.80 -1.86
C LYS A 57 -7.62 -14.35 -1.37
N PRO A 58 -7.01 -13.94 -0.25
CA PRO A 58 -7.07 -12.55 0.24
C PRO A 58 -6.61 -11.56 -0.84
N ILE A 59 -7.40 -10.50 -1.08
CA ILE A 59 -7.06 -9.43 -2.03
C ILE A 59 -6.00 -8.50 -1.43
N LEU A 60 -6.15 -8.16 -0.15
CA LEU A 60 -5.18 -7.38 0.61
C LEU A 60 -4.45 -8.24 1.64
N SER A 61 -3.18 -7.91 1.88
CA SER A 61 -2.42 -8.47 3.00
C SER A 61 -2.37 -7.50 4.18
N ALA A 62 -2.35 -8.03 5.41
CA ALA A 62 -2.04 -7.24 6.60
C ALA A 62 -0.56 -7.34 7.00
N ASN A 63 0.21 -8.17 6.29
CA ASN A 63 1.61 -8.42 6.63
C ASN A 63 2.47 -7.23 6.17
N PRO A 64 3.20 -6.57 7.07
CA PRO A 64 4.08 -5.46 6.70
C PRO A 64 5.28 -5.96 5.90
N LEU A 65 5.96 -5.05 5.22
CA LEU A 65 7.32 -5.28 4.75
C LEU A 65 8.26 -4.85 5.88
N ILE A 66 9.11 -5.77 6.35
CA ILE A 66 10.06 -5.48 7.43
C ILE A 66 11.43 -5.23 6.79
N LEU A 67 11.99 -4.05 7.06
CA LEU A 67 13.34 -3.68 6.69
C LEU A 67 14.12 -3.33 7.96
N VAL A 68 15.32 -3.86 8.09
CA VAL A 68 16.24 -3.56 9.20
C VAL A 68 17.38 -2.74 8.65
N GLN A 69 17.54 -1.52 9.16
CA GLN A 69 18.63 -0.62 8.79
C GLN A 69 19.52 -0.36 10.00
N LYS A 70 20.84 -0.55 9.84
CA LYS A 70 21.81 -0.19 10.88
C LYS A 70 22.03 1.32 10.86
N ILE A 71 21.96 1.94 12.04
CA ILE A 71 22.23 3.36 12.24
C ILE A 71 23.74 3.55 12.47
N TYR A 72 24.30 4.57 11.83
CA TYR A 72 25.70 4.98 11.97
C TYR A 72 25.81 6.40 12.56
N PRO A 73 26.97 6.78 13.13
CA PRO A 73 27.15 8.11 13.74
C PRO A 73 26.89 9.30 12.81
N GLN A 74 27.01 9.13 11.49
CA GLN A 74 26.72 10.17 10.49
C GLN A 74 25.23 10.33 10.15
N ASP A 75 24.37 9.40 10.56
CA ASP A 75 22.94 9.48 10.28
C ASP A 75 22.29 10.53 11.21
N GLN A 76 21.74 11.59 10.63
CA GLN A 76 21.25 12.74 11.40
C GLN A 76 19.77 12.63 11.78
N PHE A 77 18.92 12.15 10.86
CA PHE A 77 17.48 12.05 11.05
C PHE A 77 16.86 11.05 10.08
N LEU A 78 15.62 10.65 10.37
CA LEU A 78 14.78 9.80 9.53
C LEU A 78 13.42 10.44 9.35
N ILE A 79 12.95 10.56 8.11
CA ILE A 79 11.65 11.16 7.80
C ILE A 79 10.63 10.04 7.54
N PHE A 80 9.61 9.94 8.39
CA PHE A 80 8.41 9.14 8.13
C PHE A 80 7.26 10.07 7.81
N ALA A 81 6.59 9.84 6.68
CA ALA A 81 5.40 10.59 6.32
C ALA A 81 4.45 9.75 5.46
N THR A 82 3.19 10.13 5.47
CA THR A 82 2.14 9.55 4.61
C THR A 82 2.30 10.02 3.17
N TYR A 83 1.62 9.32 2.24
CA TYR A 83 1.62 9.64 0.81
C TYR A 83 1.38 11.13 0.50
N GLY A 84 0.47 11.80 1.22
CA GLY A 84 0.15 13.21 0.96
C GLY A 84 1.32 14.20 1.10
N LEU A 85 2.40 13.86 1.84
CA LEU A 85 3.61 14.68 1.81
C LEU A 85 4.40 14.46 0.51
N TRP A 86 4.59 13.19 0.17
CA TRP A 86 5.41 12.73 -0.96
C TRP A 86 4.76 12.97 -2.33
N GLU A 87 3.47 13.27 -2.35
CA GLU A 87 2.77 13.77 -3.55
C GLU A 87 3.29 15.14 -4.00
N HIS A 88 3.83 15.93 -3.07
CA HIS A 88 4.27 17.30 -3.33
C HIS A 88 5.79 17.49 -3.24
N LEU A 89 6.50 16.57 -2.60
CA LEU A 89 7.94 16.69 -2.36
C LEU A 89 8.68 15.42 -2.77
N SER A 90 9.81 15.60 -3.44
CA SER A 90 10.80 14.54 -3.60
C SER A 90 11.51 14.26 -2.27
N ASN A 91 12.09 13.06 -2.16
CA ASN A 91 12.92 12.68 -1.01
C ASN A 91 14.04 13.69 -0.74
N GLN A 92 14.66 14.23 -1.80
CA GLN A 92 15.76 15.18 -1.68
C GLN A 92 15.30 16.55 -1.18
N GLU A 93 14.12 17.02 -1.62
CA GLU A 93 13.56 18.28 -1.12
C GLU A 93 13.20 18.17 0.36
N ALA A 94 12.58 17.05 0.78
CA ALA A 94 12.27 16.82 2.18
C ALA A 94 13.53 16.80 3.06
N VAL A 95 14.59 16.10 2.63
CA VAL A 95 15.88 16.10 3.34
C VAL A 95 16.46 17.50 3.43
N LYS A 96 16.44 18.28 2.33
CA LYS A 96 16.92 19.66 2.34
C LYS A 96 16.14 20.52 3.30
N ILE A 97 14.81 20.44 3.32
CA ILE A 97 13.97 21.25 4.22
C ILE A 97 14.30 20.94 5.68
N VAL A 98 14.32 19.66 6.06
CA VAL A 98 14.63 19.26 7.45
C VAL A 98 16.06 19.65 7.84
N HIS A 99 17.03 19.49 6.94
CA HIS A 99 18.41 19.88 7.19
C HIS A 99 18.61 21.41 7.33
N HIS A 100 17.83 22.24 6.63
CA HIS A 100 17.93 23.71 6.74
C HIS A 100 17.17 24.26 7.95
N TYR A 101 16.17 23.55 8.44
CA TYR A 101 15.37 23.94 9.60
C TYR A 101 15.36 22.85 10.68
N PRO A 102 16.53 22.51 11.24
CA PRO A 102 16.58 21.58 12.37
C PRO A 102 15.89 22.25 13.58
N GLN A 103 14.79 21.68 14.05
CA GLN A 103 14.23 22.05 15.34
C GLN A 103 15.06 21.37 16.43
N HIS A 104 15.71 22.18 17.26
CA HIS A 104 16.43 21.75 18.46
C HIS A 104 15.51 21.77 19.67
#